data_AF-A0A2U2B6Q1-F1
#
_entry.id   AF-A0A2U2B6Q1-F1
#
_cell.length_a   1.000
_cell.length_b   1.000
_cell.length_c   1.000
_cell.angle_alpha   90.00
_cell.angle_beta   90.00
_cell.angle_gamma   90.00
#
_symmetry.space_group_name_H-M   'P 1'
#
loop_
_entity.id
_entity.type
_entity.pdbx_description
1 polymer ?
#
loop_
_entity_poly.entity_id
_entity_poly.type
_entity_poly.pdbx_seq_one_letter_code
_entity_poly.pdbx_strand_id
1 'polypeptide(L)'
;MRDNIRDLNVKLRGYYNYYGITFNSRRLAGYYHQIRRLLLKWLNRRGGKPTWQWERFTKLVIQWCPLLKPRIYHSYLLAKPS
;
A
#
# COMPACT_ATOMS: atom_id res chain seq x y z
N MET A 1 -17.05 2.28 -2.36
CA MET A 1 -15.66 2.27 -2.92
C MET A 1 -14.67 2.91 -1.95
N ARG A 2 -15.01 4.04 -1.32
CA ARG A 2 -14.18 4.68 -0.29
C ARG A 2 -13.97 3.78 0.94
N ASP A 3 -14.97 3.00 1.32
CA ASP A 3 -14.92 2.10 2.49
C ASP A 3 -13.85 1.01 2.32
N ASN A 4 -13.74 0.43 1.12
CA ASN A 4 -12.72 -0.58 0.81
C ASN A 4 -11.27 -0.05 0.97
N ILE A 5 -11.01 1.22 0.66
CA ILE A 5 -9.65 1.80 0.76
C ILE A 5 -9.31 2.07 2.23
N ARG A 6 -10.29 2.52 3.03
CA ARG A 6 -10.11 2.73 4.47
C ARG A 6 -9.76 1.41 5.18
N ASP A 7 -10.49 0.34 4.90
CA ASP A 7 -10.24 -0.98 5.49
C ASP A 7 -8.88 -1.55 5.03
N LEU A 8 -8.54 -1.35 3.76
CA LEU A 8 -7.23 -1.72 3.22
C LEU A 8 -6.10 -0.97 3.94
N ASN A 9 -6.28 0.32 4.24
CA ASN A 9 -5.30 1.11 4.98
C ASN A 9 -5.10 0.60 6.42
N VAL A 10 -6.14 0.08 7.09
CA VAL A 10 -5.99 -0.57 8.41
C VAL A 10 -5.10 -1.80 8.30
N LYS A 11 -5.35 -2.66 7.29
CA LYS A 11 -4.53 -3.87 7.05
C LYS A 11 -3.07 -3.52 6.70
N LEU A 12 -2.87 -2.53 5.83
CA LEU A 12 -1.54 -2.04 5.45
C LEU A 12 -0.77 -1.50 6.66
N ARG A 13 -1.46 -0.77 7.55
CA ARG A 13 -0.86 -0.26 8.79
C ARG A 13 -0.34 -1.40 9.66
N GLY A 14 -1.16 -2.43 9.89
CA GLY A 14 -0.75 -3.61 10.67
C GLY A 14 0.45 -4.31 10.03
N TYR A 15 0.41 -4.51 8.71
CA TYR A 15 1.51 -5.14 7.98
C TYR A 15 2.81 -4.34 8.09
N TYR A 16 2.77 -3.01 7.94
CA TYR A 16 3.96 -2.19 8.07
C TYR A 16 4.46 -2.10 9.51
N ASN A 17 3.59 -2.11 10.51
CA ASN A 17 4.02 -2.15 11.91
C ASN A 17 4.76 -3.44 12.25
N TYR A 18 4.38 -4.56 11.63
CA TYR A 18 5.01 -5.87 11.86
C TYR A 18 6.27 -6.07 11.01
N TYR A 19 6.21 -5.77 9.72
CA TYR A 19 7.28 -6.03 8.75
C TYR A 19 8.16 -4.80 8.44
N GLY A 20 7.88 -3.65 9.07
CA GLY A 20 8.56 -2.36 8.90
C GLY A 20 9.97 -2.30 9.48
N ILE A 21 10.81 -3.29 9.22
CA ILE A 21 12.20 -3.34 9.68
C ILE A 21 13.15 -2.74 8.62
N THR A 22 14.27 -2.13 9.02
CA THR A 22 15.21 -1.42 8.12
C THR A 22 15.58 -2.19 6.86
N PHE A 23 15.91 -3.48 7.01
CA PHE A 23 16.38 -4.32 5.91
C PHE A 23 15.26 -4.89 5.02
N ASN A 24 13.99 -4.60 5.33
CA ASN A 24 12.83 -5.13 4.61
C ASN A 24 12.16 -4.11 3.66
N SER A 25 12.74 -2.92 3.53
CA SER A 25 12.22 -1.83 2.71
C SER A 25 11.88 -2.25 1.26
N ARG A 26 12.73 -3.05 0.63
CA ARG A 26 12.52 -3.56 -0.74
C ARG A 26 11.27 -4.44 -0.85
N ARG A 27 11.05 -5.37 0.08
CA ARG A 27 9.85 -6.23 0.07
C ARG A 27 8.59 -5.43 0.41
N LEU A 28 8.68 -4.46 1.32
CA LEU A 28 7.57 -3.56 1.65
C LEU A 28 7.13 -2.73 0.44
N ALA A 29 8.09 -2.21 -0.34
CA ALA A 29 7.82 -1.52 -1.58
C ALA A 29 7.15 -2.45 -2.61
N GLY A 30 7.70 -3.64 -2.81
CA GLY A 30 7.12 -4.65 -3.70
C GLY A 30 5.67 -5.00 -3.31
N TYR A 31 5.43 -5.22 -2.03
CA TYR A 31 4.10 -5.49 -1.50
C TYR A 31 3.12 -4.34 -1.78
N TYR A 32 3.53 -3.10 -1.54
CA TYR A 32 2.74 -1.90 -1.85
C TYR A 32 2.39 -1.82 -3.36
N HIS A 33 3.33 -2.12 -4.25
CA HIS A 33 3.08 -2.16 -5.69
C HIS A 33 2.06 -3.24 -6.07
N GLN A 34 2.14 -4.44 -5.48
CA GLN A 34 1.17 -5.49 -5.76
C GLN A 34 -0.24 -5.13 -5.27
N ILE A 35 -0.36 -4.53 -4.09
CA ILE A 35 -1.65 -4.05 -3.57
C ILE A 35 -2.27 -3.01 -4.51
N ARG A 36 -1.47 -2.07 -5.05
CA ARG A 36 -1.96 -1.10 -6.03
C ARG A 36 -2.48 -1.77 -7.31
N ARG A 37 -1.75 -2.74 -7.87
CA ARG A 37 -2.19 -3.48 -9.06
C ARG A 37 -3.45 -4.29 -8.80
N LEU A 38 -3.53 -4.94 -7.64
CA LEU A 38 -4.68 -5.73 -7.23
C LEU A 38 -5.92 -4.85 -7.07
N LEU A 39 -5.77 -3.69 -6.43
CA LEU A 39 -6.86 -2.71 -6.27
C LEU A 39 -7.38 -2.24 -7.62
N LEU A 40 -6.50 -1.89 -8.57
CA LEU A 40 -6.91 -1.53 -9.92
C LEU A 40 -7.65 -2.67 -10.63
N LYS A 41 -7.14 -3.90 -10.52
CA LYS A 41 -7.78 -5.10 -11.09
C LYS A 41 -9.20 -5.29 -10.55
N TRP A 42 -9.39 -5.11 -9.24
CA TRP A 42 -10.71 -5.24 -8.61
C TRP A 42 -11.66 -4.11 -8.99
N LEU A 43 -11.16 -2.88 -9.13
CA LEU A 43 -11.96 -1.74 -9.59
C LEU A 43 -12.48 -1.97 -11.02
N ASN A 44 -11.60 -2.44 -11.92
CA ASN A 44 -11.96 -2.77 -13.30
C ASN A 44 -12.86 -4.01 -13.43
N ARG A 45 -12.88 -4.88 -12.41
CA ARG A 45 -13.78 -6.05 -12.36
C ARG A 45 -15.18 -5.70 -11.85
N ARG A 46 -15.29 -4.75 -10.91
CA ARG A 46 -16.56 -4.44 -10.23
C ARG A 46 -17.50 -3.56 -11.07
N GLY A 47 -16.97 -2.74 -11.97
CA GLY A 47 -17.78 -2.02 -12.95
C GLY A 47 -17.62 -2.70 -14.30
N GLY A 48 -18.69 -3.30 -14.84
CA GLY A 48 -18.67 -4.12 -16.06
C GLY A 48 -18.12 -3.47 -17.35
N LYS A 49 -17.58 -2.25 -17.28
CA LYS A 49 -16.73 -1.63 -18.31
C LYS A 49 -15.37 -1.23 -17.69
N PRO A 50 -14.22 -1.61 -18.27
CA PRO A 50 -12.90 -1.25 -17.75
C PRO A 50 -12.66 0.26 -17.90
N THR A 51 -13.12 1.04 -16.93
CA THR A 51 -13.13 2.51 -16.98
C THR A 51 -11.98 3.13 -16.20
N TRP A 52 -11.22 2.34 -15.42
CA TRP A 52 -10.09 2.85 -14.65
C TRP A 52 -8.80 2.71 -15.44
N GLN A 53 -8.40 3.82 -16.06
CA GLN A 53 -7.04 4.01 -16.57
C GLN A 53 -6.06 4.21 -15.41
N TRP A 54 -4.79 3.82 -15.60
CA TRP A 54 -3.74 3.88 -14.57
C TRP A 54 -3.54 5.28 -13.99
N GLU A 55 -3.65 6.32 -14.83
CA GLU A 55 -3.51 7.71 -14.41
C GLU A 55 -4.63 8.14 -13.44
N ARG A 56 -5.88 7.82 -13.80
CA ARG A 56 -7.06 8.11 -12.98
C ARG A 56 -7.02 7.34 -11.65
N PHE A 57 -6.57 6.09 -11.70
CA PHE A 57 -6.31 5.29 -10.51
C PHE A 57 -5.23 5.91 -9.62
N THR A 58 -4.15 6.41 -10.23
CA THR A 58 -3.05 7.06 -9.49
C THR A 58 -3.53 8.33 -8.79
N LYS A 59 -4.35 9.16 -9.44
CA LYS A 59 -5.01 10.31 -8.79
C LYS A 59 -5.90 9.88 -7.62
N LEU A 60 -6.67 8.79 -7.77
CA LEU A 60 -7.51 8.24 -6.69
C LEU A 60 -6.67 7.86 -5.46
N VAL A 61 -5.62 7.06 -5.62
CA VAL A 61 -4.82 6.51 -4.50
C VAL A 61 -3.78 7.48 -3.94
N ILE A 62 -3.57 8.64 -4.58
CA ILE A 62 -2.67 9.70 -4.09
C ILE A 62 -3.46 10.85 -3.47
N GLN A 63 -4.52 11.31 -4.12
CA GLN A 63 -5.18 12.57 -3.77
C GLN A 63 -6.51 12.36 -3.06
N TRP A 64 -7.37 11.47 -3.57
CA TRP A 64 -8.75 11.40 -3.12
C TRP A 64 -8.94 10.45 -1.93
N CYS A 65 -8.24 9.32 -1.95
CA CYS A 65 -8.24 8.32 -0.89
C CYS A 65 -6.82 7.75 -0.79
N PRO A 66 -5.90 8.44 -0.08
CA PRO A 66 -4.49 8.07 -0.07
C PRO A 66 -4.29 6.66 0.47
N LEU A 67 -3.64 5.81 -0.33
CA LEU A 67 -3.22 4.48 0.11
C LEU A 67 -2.01 4.62 1.02
N LEU A 68 -2.01 3.92 2.15
CA LEU A 68 -0.92 3.98 3.12
C LEU A 68 0.38 3.51 2.46
N LYS A 69 1.40 4.36 2.44
CA LYS A 69 2.73 4.03 1.91
C LYS A 69 3.52 3.19 2.92
N PRO A 70 4.42 2.31 2.45
CA PRO A 70 5.30 1.55 3.33
C PRO A 70 6.16 2.51 4.14
N ARG A 71 6.26 2.23 5.44
CA ARG A 71 7.09 2.98 6.39
C ARG A 71 7.92 1.99 7.20
N ILE A 72 9.18 2.34 7.45
CA ILE A 72 10.05 1.61 8.37
C ILE A 72 9.73 2.13 9.78
N TYR A 73 9.36 1.22 10.67
CA TYR A 73 9.00 1.49 12.06
C TYR A 73 10.06 1.01 13.05
N HIS A 74 10.79 -0.06 12.71
CA HIS A 74 11.82 -0.65 13.56
C HIS A 74 13.19 -0.45 12.91
N SER A 75 13.96 0.48 13.48
CA SER A 75 15.32 0.74 13.04
C SER A 75 16.32 -0.07 13.85
N TYR A 76 17.02 -1.00 13.20
CA TYR A 76 18.09 -1.80 13.83
C TYR A 76 19.49 -1.21 13.63
N LEU A 77 19.59 0.02 13.10
CA LEU A 77 20.87 0.68 12.84
C LEU A 77 21.59 1.14 14.12
N LEU A 78 20.92 1.11 15.27
CA LEU A 78 21.43 1.56 16.58
C LEU A 78 21.73 0.41 17.54
N ALA A 79 21.85 -0.84 17.06
CA ALA A 79 22.32 -1.93 17.91
C ALA A 79 23.74 -1.59 18.39
N LYS A 80 23.87 -1.25 19.68
CA LYS A 80 25.15 -0.97 20.34
C LYS A 80 26.12 -2.14 20.05
N PRO A 81 27.36 -1.89 19.56
CA PRO A 81 28.38 -2.92 19.61
C PRO A 81 28.57 -3.29 21.10
N SER A 82 28.57 -4.58 21.36
CA SER A 82 28.82 -5.17 22.67
C SER A 82 30.28 -5.00 23.07
#